data_AF-E8KFK4-F1
#
_entry.id   AF-E8KFK4-F1
#
_cell.length_a   1.000
_cell.length_b   1.000
_cell.length_c   1.000
_cell.angle_alpha   90.00
_cell.angle_beta   90.00
_cell.angle_gamma   90.00
#
_symmetry.space_group_name_H-M   'P 1'
#
loop_
_entity.id
_entity.type
_entity.pdbx_description
1 polymer ?
#
loop_
_entity_poly.entity_id
_entity_poly.type
_entity_poly.pdbx_seq_one_letter_code
_entity_poly.pdbx_strand_id
1 'polypeptide(L)'
;MKLRNSYPQNPNGLLGSALVETELGKYQDAQTHLAQYKQKFGADDGYKDASSFLLDQTEPELAKLGRWQDQIKANPSNHKLAVQLYRLAAKLNVHPVQAQLVQTYPELFTEKDKAWLEHSEVISTVKENGSLRKAELQTAYKRLTQFINTAAQENPLYQQAIQDRLAIANRLNSNALVREDYQRLITLDKGIPDYVKEAYADTLLREGSAFKAS
;
A
#
# COMPACT_ATOMS: atom_id res chain seq x y z
N MET A 1 -39.48 -9.67 -5.04
CA MET A 1 -39.67 -10.64 -6.15
C MET A 1 -40.98 -10.34 -6.90
N LYS A 2 -41.00 -9.52 -7.97
CA LYS A 2 -42.08 -9.50 -9.00
C LYS A 2 -41.82 -8.57 -10.20
N LEU A 3 -40.56 -8.46 -10.65
CA LEU A 3 -40.21 -7.86 -11.96
C LEU A 3 -39.67 -8.91 -12.94
N ARG A 4 -39.08 -9.99 -12.43
CA ARG A 4 -38.46 -11.07 -13.23
C ARG A 4 -39.45 -11.89 -14.07
N ASN A 5 -40.70 -12.02 -13.64
CA ASN A 5 -41.69 -12.87 -14.31
C ASN A 5 -42.53 -12.12 -15.35
N SER A 6 -42.42 -10.80 -15.43
CA SER A 6 -43.29 -9.97 -16.28
C SER A 6 -42.59 -9.47 -17.56
N TYR A 7 -41.25 -9.42 -17.58
CA TYR A 7 -40.47 -8.96 -18.74
C TYR A 7 -39.18 -9.80 -18.91
N PRO A 8 -39.26 -11.00 -19.50
CA PRO A 8 -38.12 -11.91 -19.67
C PRO A 8 -37.00 -11.38 -20.61
N GLN A 9 -37.25 -10.27 -21.31
CA GLN A 9 -36.28 -9.55 -22.13
C GLN A 9 -35.73 -8.27 -21.46
N ASN A 10 -36.04 -7.98 -20.20
CA ASN A 10 -35.52 -6.77 -19.56
C ASN A 10 -34.07 -7.00 -19.06
N PRO A 11 -33.05 -6.43 -19.72
CA PRO A 11 -31.64 -6.58 -19.33
C PRO A 11 -31.39 -6.19 -17.86
N ASN A 12 -32.12 -5.18 -17.37
CA ASN A 12 -31.94 -4.64 -16.03
C ASN A 12 -32.34 -5.61 -14.91
N GLY A 13 -33.19 -6.61 -15.20
CA GLY A 13 -33.62 -7.59 -14.21
C GLY A 13 -32.50 -8.56 -13.80
N LEU A 14 -31.68 -8.99 -14.76
CA LEU A 14 -30.53 -9.87 -14.51
C LEU A 14 -29.35 -9.10 -13.92
N LEU A 15 -29.03 -7.91 -14.46
CA LEU A 15 -27.98 -7.06 -13.89
C LEU A 15 -28.31 -6.62 -12.46
N GLY A 16 -29.53 -6.16 -12.22
CA GLY A 16 -29.95 -5.76 -10.88
C GLY A 16 -29.93 -6.91 -9.87
N SER A 17 -30.29 -8.14 -10.30
CA SER A 17 -30.20 -9.32 -9.44
C SER A 17 -28.73 -9.63 -9.10
N ALA A 18 -27.84 -9.59 -10.08
CA ALA A 18 -26.42 -9.83 -9.86
C ALA A 18 -25.78 -8.80 -8.92
N LEU A 19 -26.14 -7.51 -9.04
CA LEU A 19 -25.65 -6.46 -8.14
C LEU A 19 -26.12 -6.69 -6.70
N VAL A 20 -27.42 -6.92 -6.49
CA VAL A 20 -27.98 -7.18 -5.15
C VAL A 20 -27.38 -8.46 -4.55
N GLU A 21 -27.23 -9.52 -5.33
CA GLU A 21 -26.61 -10.76 -4.86
C GLU A 21 -25.14 -10.57 -4.49
N THR A 22 -24.41 -9.74 -5.24
CA THR A 22 -23.03 -9.36 -4.89
C THR A 22 -22.99 -8.62 -3.55
N GLU A 23 -23.89 -7.65 -3.33
CA GLU A 23 -24.00 -6.93 -2.05
C GLU A 23 -24.37 -7.85 -0.88
N LEU A 24 -25.21 -8.86 -1.13
CA LEU A 24 -25.62 -9.86 -0.13
C LEU A 24 -24.59 -10.98 0.08
N GLY A 25 -23.43 -10.94 -0.58
CA GLY A 25 -22.40 -11.97 -0.49
C GLY A 25 -22.75 -13.30 -1.19
N LYS A 26 -23.80 -13.32 -2.01
CA LYS A 26 -24.26 -14.49 -2.77
C LYS A 26 -23.54 -14.59 -4.12
N TYR A 27 -22.22 -14.71 -4.06
CA TYR A 27 -21.36 -14.57 -5.25
C TYR A 27 -21.65 -15.60 -6.35
N GLN A 28 -22.03 -16.82 -5.99
CA GLN A 28 -22.37 -17.87 -6.96
C GLN A 28 -23.65 -17.54 -7.76
N ASP A 29 -24.66 -16.98 -7.08
CA ASP A 29 -25.92 -16.56 -7.71
C ASP A 29 -25.66 -15.36 -8.63
N ALA A 30 -24.88 -14.39 -8.15
CA ALA A 30 -24.48 -13.22 -8.93
C ALA A 30 -23.73 -13.62 -10.22
N GLN A 31 -22.78 -14.56 -10.11
CA GLN A 31 -22.06 -15.10 -11.26
C GLN A 31 -23.00 -15.77 -12.26
N THR A 32 -23.98 -16.53 -11.76
CA THR A 32 -24.99 -17.22 -12.59
C THR A 32 -25.84 -16.21 -13.36
N HIS A 33 -26.34 -15.16 -12.71
CA HIS A 33 -27.13 -14.12 -13.37
C HIS A 33 -26.30 -13.30 -14.37
N LEU A 34 -25.03 -13.02 -14.09
CA LEU A 34 -24.11 -12.38 -15.05
C LEU A 34 -23.86 -13.26 -16.28
N ALA A 35 -23.64 -14.57 -16.09
CA ALA A 35 -23.46 -15.50 -17.21
C ALA A 35 -24.71 -15.54 -18.11
N GLN A 36 -25.90 -15.59 -17.49
CA GLN A 36 -27.18 -15.52 -18.21
C GLN A 36 -27.37 -14.19 -18.95
N TYR A 37 -26.97 -13.07 -18.33
CA TYR A 37 -27.01 -11.77 -19.00
C TYR A 37 -26.11 -11.77 -20.24
N LYS A 38 -24.85 -12.17 -20.08
CA LYS A 38 -23.86 -12.18 -21.16
C LYS A 38 -24.31 -13.03 -22.34
N GLN A 39 -24.92 -14.19 -22.06
CA GLN A 39 -25.44 -15.07 -23.11
C GLN A 39 -26.56 -14.42 -23.93
N LYS A 40 -27.41 -13.60 -23.30
CA LYS A 40 -28.59 -13.00 -23.93
C LYS A 40 -28.31 -11.64 -24.59
N PHE A 41 -27.47 -10.83 -23.96
CA PHE A 41 -27.30 -9.41 -24.30
C PHE A 41 -25.85 -9.04 -24.63
N GLY A 42 -24.90 -9.97 -24.48
CA GLY A 42 -23.49 -9.72 -24.71
C GLY A 42 -22.78 -9.05 -23.52
N ALA A 43 -21.58 -8.54 -23.76
CA ALA A 43 -20.73 -7.90 -22.75
C ALA A 43 -20.69 -6.37 -22.97
N ASP A 44 -21.85 -5.74 -22.87
CA ASP A 44 -21.99 -4.29 -22.86
C ASP A 44 -21.40 -3.67 -21.58
N ASP A 45 -21.45 -2.35 -21.46
CA ASP A 45 -20.84 -1.65 -20.34
C ASP A 45 -21.55 -1.96 -19.01
N GLY A 46 -22.87 -2.18 -19.03
CA GLY A 46 -23.62 -2.62 -17.84
C GLY A 46 -23.17 -3.99 -17.32
N TYR A 47 -22.93 -4.94 -18.23
CA TYR A 47 -22.33 -6.22 -17.87
C TYR A 47 -20.92 -6.04 -17.30
N LYS A 48 -20.06 -5.23 -17.95
CA LYS A 48 -18.69 -5.00 -17.48
C LYS A 48 -18.67 -4.39 -16.08
N ASP A 49 -19.55 -3.42 -15.80
CA ASP A 49 -19.66 -2.77 -14.50
C ASP A 49 -20.10 -3.75 -13.41
N ALA A 50 -21.18 -4.50 -13.65
CA ALA A 50 -21.67 -5.49 -12.69
C ALA A 50 -20.69 -6.65 -12.49
N SER A 51 -20.02 -7.10 -13.56
CA SER A 51 -18.96 -8.10 -13.49
C SER A 51 -17.74 -7.57 -12.72
N SER A 52 -17.35 -6.31 -12.93
CA SER A 52 -16.26 -5.68 -12.18
C SER A 52 -16.60 -5.60 -10.70
N PHE A 53 -17.84 -5.22 -10.36
CA PHE A 53 -18.29 -5.14 -8.97
C PHE A 53 -18.24 -6.50 -8.25
N LEU A 54 -18.64 -7.58 -8.92
CA LEU A 54 -18.50 -8.94 -8.38
C LEU A 54 -17.02 -9.33 -8.20
N LEU A 55 -16.17 -9.04 -9.20
CA LEU A 55 -14.74 -9.33 -9.12
C LEU A 55 -14.05 -8.53 -8.02
N ASP A 56 -14.48 -7.30 -7.75
CA ASP A 56 -13.94 -6.51 -6.64
C ASP A 56 -14.17 -7.16 -5.26
N GLN A 57 -15.16 -8.05 -5.12
CA GLN A 57 -15.42 -8.78 -3.87
C GLN A 57 -14.77 -10.17 -3.82
N THR A 58 -14.58 -10.80 -4.98
CA THR A 58 -14.26 -12.24 -5.09
C THR A 58 -12.83 -12.51 -5.54
N GLU A 59 -12.21 -11.56 -6.23
CA GLU A 59 -10.91 -11.73 -6.85
C GLU A 59 -9.76 -11.52 -5.84
N PRO A 60 -8.70 -12.35 -5.90
CA PRO A 60 -7.48 -12.12 -5.13
C PRO A 60 -6.87 -10.74 -5.44
N GLU A 61 -6.26 -10.14 -4.43
CA GLU A 61 -5.73 -8.76 -4.51
C GLU A 61 -4.74 -8.54 -5.67
N LEU A 62 -3.89 -9.53 -5.98
CA LEU A 62 -2.93 -9.44 -7.08
C LEU A 62 -3.62 -9.45 -8.46
N ALA A 63 -4.66 -10.26 -8.64
CA ALA A 63 -5.41 -10.29 -9.89
C ALA A 63 -6.24 -9.00 -10.06
N LYS A 64 -6.82 -8.51 -8.96
CA LYS A 64 -7.49 -7.20 -8.89
C LYS A 64 -6.56 -6.05 -9.27
N LEU A 65 -5.29 -6.08 -8.84
CA LEU A 65 -4.28 -5.08 -9.21
C LEU A 65 -4.09 -5.00 -10.74
N GLY A 66 -3.97 -6.15 -11.41
CA GLY A 66 -3.83 -6.20 -12.87
C GLY A 66 -5.07 -5.65 -13.58
N ARG A 67 -6.26 -6.14 -13.19
CA ARG A 67 -7.53 -5.70 -13.79
C ARG A 67 -7.77 -4.20 -13.62
N TRP A 68 -7.54 -3.65 -12.43
CA TRP A 68 -7.72 -2.22 -12.17
C TRP A 68 -6.74 -1.34 -12.97
N GLN A 69 -5.51 -1.80 -13.21
CA GLN A 69 -4.59 -1.11 -14.11
C GLN A 69 -5.16 -1.02 -15.53
N ASP A 70 -5.72 -2.10 -16.05
CA ASP A 70 -6.30 -2.10 -17.39
C ASP A 70 -7.59 -1.27 -17.48
N GLN A 71 -8.39 -1.24 -16.41
CA GLN A 71 -9.55 -0.36 -16.29
C GLN A 71 -9.17 1.12 -16.29
N ILE A 72 -8.09 1.50 -15.60
CA ILE A 72 -7.55 2.87 -15.63
C ILE A 72 -7.00 3.23 -17.00
N LYS A 73 -6.30 2.31 -17.68
CA LYS A 73 -5.83 2.54 -19.06
C LYS A 73 -7.01 2.78 -20.02
N ALA A 74 -8.11 2.04 -19.84
CA ALA A 74 -9.31 2.18 -20.65
C ALA A 74 -10.10 3.45 -20.34
N ASN A 75 -10.12 3.89 -19.08
CA ASN A 75 -10.75 5.13 -18.65
C ASN A 75 -9.85 5.94 -17.71
N PRO A 76 -8.90 6.73 -18.25
CA PRO A 76 -7.96 7.49 -17.43
C PRO A 76 -8.60 8.57 -16.55
N SER A 77 -9.84 8.97 -16.83
CA SER A 77 -10.57 9.98 -16.05
C SER A 77 -11.18 9.42 -14.76
N ASN A 78 -11.09 8.10 -14.52
CA ASN A 78 -11.62 7.48 -13.31
C ASN A 78 -10.69 7.69 -12.11
N HIS A 79 -10.67 8.92 -11.59
CA HIS A 79 -9.81 9.34 -10.48
C HIS A 79 -10.07 8.54 -9.19
N LYS A 80 -11.31 8.11 -8.95
CA LYS A 80 -11.67 7.26 -7.81
C LYS A 80 -10.91 5.93 -7.86
N LEU A 81 -10.93 5.27 -9.03
CA LEU A 81 -10.23 4.01 -9.23
C LEU A 81 -8.70 4.21 -9.16
N ALA A 82 -8.17 5.35 -9.61
CA ALA A 82 -6.74 5.64 -9.53
C ALA A 82 -6.25 5.69 -8.07
N VAL A 83 -7.02 6.36 -7.19
CA VAL A 83 -6.72 6.39 -5.74
C VAL A 83 -6.87 5.01 -5.10
N GLN A 84 -7.88 4.23 -5.49
CA GLN A 84 -8.06 2.85 -4.99
C GLN A 84 -6.91 1.93 -5.42
N LEU A 85 -6.48 2.04 -6.68
CA LEU A 85 -5.35 1.28 -7.21
C LEU A 85 -4.04 1.66 -6.51
N TYR A 86 -3.81 2.94 -6.21
CA TYR A 86 -2.67 3.38 -5.42
C TYR A 86 -2.63 2.71 -4.03
N ARG A 87 -3.78 2.65 -3.34
CA ARG A 87 -3.88 2.00 -2.02
C ARG A 87 -3.65 0.49 -2.10
N LEU A 88 -4.18 -0.17 -3.13
CA LEU A 88 -3.97 -1.60 -3.36
C LEU A 88 -2.51 -1.90 -3.66
N ALA A 89 -1.87 -1.08 -4.50
CA ALA A 89 -0.44 -1.18 -4.79
C ALA A 89 0.41 -0.97 -3.53
N ALA A 90 0.05 0.00 -2.67
CA ALA A 90 0.70 0.21 -1.38
C ALA A 90 0.60 -1.03 -0.48
N LYS A 91 -0.60 -1.62 -0.36
CA LYS A 91 -0.83 -2.82 0.44
C LYS A 91 0.01 -4.01 -0.04
N LEU A 92 0.19 -4.13 -1.35
CA LEU A 92 0.96 -5.19 -2.00
C LEU A 92 2.45 -4.85 -2.17
N ASN A 93 2.92 -3.70 -1.68
CA ASN A 93 4.27 -3.17 -1.88
C ASN A 93 4.70 -3.07 -3.37
N VAL A 94 3.76 -2.81 -4.27
CA VAL A 94 4.03 -2.64 -5.71
C VAL A 94 4.34 -1.18 -6.01
N HIS A 95 5.52 -0.73 -5.58
CA HIS A 95 5.94 0.66 -5.70
C HIS A 95 5.95 1.22 -7.13
N PRO A 96 6.35 0.48 -8.19
CA PRO A 96 6.32 1.00 -9.55
C PRO A 96 4.93 1.46 -9.99
N VAL A 97 3.87 0.77 -9.53
CA VAL A 97 2.48 1.16 -9.84
C VAL A 97 2.10 2.43 -9.07
N GLN A 98 2.49 2.55 -7.81
CA GLN A 98 2.26 3.77 -7.03
C GLN A 98 2.97 4.99 -7.64
N ALA A 99 4.24 4.84 -8.02
CA ALA A 99 5.04 5.89 -8.63
C ALA A 99 4.43 6.37 -9.96
N GLN A 100 4.00 5.42 -10.80
CA GLN A 100 3.32 5.75 -12.06
C GLN A 100 2.02 6.53 -11.81
N LEU A 101 1.22 6.15 -10.81
CA LEU A 101 -0.03 6.84 -10.49
C LEU A 101 0.22 8.26 -9.98
N VAL A 102 1.20 8.44 -9.09
CA VAL A 102 1.60 9.77 -8.59
C VAL A 102 2.09 10.67 -9.71
N GLN A 103 2.84 10.12 -10.67
CA GLN A 103 3.32 10.87 -11.83
C GLN A 103 2.18 11.24 -12.79
N THR A 104 1.23 10.33 -12.99
CA THR A 104 0.14 10.50 -13.97
C THR A 104 -0.97 11.41 -13.44
N TYR A 105 -1.23 11.37 -12.13
CA TYR A 105 -2.31 12.11 -11.46
C TYR A 105 -1.80 12.89 -10.24
N PRO A 106 -0.84 13.81 -10.39
CA PRO A 106 -0.16 14.45 -9.27
C PRO A 106 -1.09 15.23 -8.34
N GLU A 107 -2.23 15.69 -8.84
CA GLU A 107 -3.27 16.42 -8.11
C GLU A 107 -4.14 15.54 -7.21
N LEU A 108 -4.18 14.22 -7.46
CA LEU A 108 -4.96 13.27 -6.64
C LEU A 108 -4.24 12.86 -5.36
N PHE A 109 -2.93 13.13 -5.26
CA PHE A 109 -2.09 12.66 -4.17
C PHE A 109 -1.50 13.82 -3.40
N THR A 110 -1.67 13.77 -2.09
CA THR A 110 -1.10 14.78 -1.18
C THR A 110 0.41 14.60 -1.07
N GLU A 111 1.11 15.64 -0.61
CA GLU A 111 2.53 15.53 -0.26
C GLU A 111 2.78 14.43 0.78
N LYS A 112 1.81 14.18 1.66
CA LYS A 112 1.86 13.05 2.59
C LYS A 112 1.89 11.72 1.83
N ASP A 113 1.02 11.50 0.84
CA ASP A 113 0.98 10.25 0.08
C ASP A 113 2.29 10.01 -0.70
N LYS A 114 2.86 11.07 -1.28
CA LYS A 114 4.16 11.00 -1.96
C LYS A 114 5.28 10.63 -0.99
N ALA A 115 5.28 11.24 0.19
CA ALA A 115 6.24 10.95 1.24
C ALA A 115 6.08 9.51 1.78
N TRP A 116 4.84 8.99 1.85
CA TRP A 116 4.55 7.59 2.19
C TRP A 116 5.13 6.62 1.16
N LEU A 117 4.99 6.93 -0.13
CA LEU A 117 5.58 6.14 -1.21
C LEU A 117 7.10 6.08 -1.08
N GLU A 118 7.76 7.24 -0.96
CA GLU A 118 9.22 7.32 -0.82
C GLU A 118 9.72 6.53 0.40
N HIS A 119 9.06 6.68 1.55
CA HIS A 119 9.38 5.90 2.74
C HIS A 119 9.26 4.39 2.46
N SER A 120 8.15 3.95 1.88
CA SER A 120 7.90 2.53 1.63
C SER A 120 8.92 1.90 0.68
N GLU A 121 9.36 2.61 -0.37
CA GLU A 121 10.40 2.16 -1.31
C GLU A 121 11.76 1.98 -0.63
N VAL A 122 12.12 2.88 0.28
CA VAL A 122 13.38 2.79 1.02
C VAL A 122 13.37 1.55 1.92
N ILE A 123 12.26 1.32 2.62
CA ILE A 123 12.17 0.23 3.59
C ILE A 123 12.06 -1.14 2.93
N SER A 124 11.31 -1.29 1.83
CA SER A 124 11.27 -2.55 1.08
C SER A 124 12.66 -2.95 0.60
N THR A 125 13.41 -2.01 0.00
CA THR A 125 14.80 -2.22 -0.42
C THR A 125 15.70 -2.68 0.74
N VAL A 126 15.53 -2.10 1.93
CA VAL A 126 16.33 -2.41 3.12
C VAL A 126 15.98 -3.76 3.73
N LYS A 127 14.71 -4.16 3.70
CA LYS A 127 14.20 -5.41 4.27
C LYS A 127 14.44 -6.61 3.36
N GLU A 128 14.25 -6.45 2.05
CA GLU A 128 14.41 -7.53 1.08
C GLU A 128 15.88 -7.88 0.86
N ASN A 129 16.79 -6.93 1.11
CA ASN A 129 18.22 -7.14 0.90
C ASN A 129 18.99 -7.12 2.24
N GLY A 130 19.13 -8.30 2.84
CA GLY A 130 19.89 -8.50 4.09
C GLY A 130 21.37 -8.09 3.99
N SER A 131 21.94 -8.11 2.78
CA SER A 131 23.36 -7.88 2.49
C SER A 131 23.64 -6.56 1.77
N LEU A 132 22.81 -5.53 2.00
CA LEU A 132 23.05 -4.20 1.44
C LEU A 132 24.46 -3.70 1.73
N ARG A 133 25.08 -3.11 0.71
CA ARG A 133 26.37 -2.43 0.82
C ARG A 133 26.20 -1.17 1.68
N LYS A 134 27.27 -0.75 2.33
CA LYS A 134 27.31 0.47 3.16
C LYS A 134 26.76 1.71 2.43
N ALA A 135 27.05 1.87 1.14
CA ALA A 135 26.57 2.99 0.33
C ALA A 135 25.04 3.00 0.15
N GLU A 136 24.42 1.83 0.04
CA GLU A 136 22.97 1.69 -0.11
C GLU A 136 22.27 2.00 1.22
N LEU A 137 22.82 1.50 2.33
CA LEU A 137 22.35 1.86 3.68
C LEU A 137 22.48 3.37 3.96
N GLN A 138 23.57 4.01 3.53
CA GLN A 138 23.73 5.48 3.65
C GLN A 138 22.71 6.23 2.81
N THR A 139 22.40 5.74 1.61
CA THR A 139 21.37 6.34 0.74
C THR A 139 19.99 6.23 1.37
N ALA A 140 19.64 5.06 1.89
CA ALA A 140 18.39 4.82 2.62
C ALA A 140 18.29 5.74 3.86
N TYR A 141 19.36 5.84 4.65
CA TYR A 141 19.43 6.73 5.81
C TYR A 141 19.19 8.20 5.44
N LYS A 142 19.81 8.68 4.35
CA LYS A 142 19.66 10.06 3.87
C LYS A 142 18.22 10.34 3.43
N ARG A 143 17.59 9.42 2.70
CA ARG A 143 16.19 9.54 2.28
C ARG A 143 15.24 9.60 3.48
N LEU A 144 15.38 8.71 4.46
CA LEU A 144 14.58 8.78 5.69
C LEU A 144 14.82 10.07 6.46
N THR A 145 16.04 10.58 6.48
CA THR A 145 16.34 11.89 7.10
C THR A 145 15.61 13.03 6.40
N GLN A 146 15.57 13.04 5.06
CA GLN A 146 14.82 14.03 4.29
C GLN A 146 13.33 13.94 4.60
N PHE A 147 12.76 12.73 4.61
CA PHE A 147 11.36 12.50 5.00
C PHE A 147 11.05 13.03 6.41
N ILE A 148 11.87 12.70 7.40
CA ILE A 148 11.65 13.11 8.79
C ILE A 148 11.74 14.64 8.96
N ASN A 149 12.56 15.32 8.15
CA ASN A 149 12.71 16.77 8.21
C ASN A 149 11.55 17.54 7.58
N THR A 150 10.79 16.91 6.66
CA THR A 150 9.66 17.54 5.97
C THR A 150 8.31 17.07 6.51
N ALA A 151 8.24 15.90 7.15
CA ALA A 151 7.01 15.35 7.70
C ALA A 151 6.61 16.04 9.01
N ALA A 152 5.32 16.37 9.13
CA ALA A 152 4.71 16.82 10.38
C ALA A 152 4.77 15.70 11.45
N GLN A 153 4.94 16.06 12.73
CA GLN A 153 5.07 15.07 13.83
C GLN A 153 3.77 14.27 14.06
N GLU A 154 2.64 14.84 13.65
CA GLU A 154 1.32 14.22 13.69
C GLU A 154 1.15 13.17 12.57
N ASN A 155 2.07 13.11 11.59
CA ASN A 155 2.04 12.09 10.56
C ASN A 155 2.27 10.71 11.22
N PRO A 156 1.38 9.72 11.01
CA PRO A 156 1.55 8.38 11.56
C PRO A 156 2.89 7.72 11.21
N LEU A 157 3.51 8.09 10.08
CA LEU A 157 4.84 7.60 9.70
C LEU A 157 6.00 8.27 10.42
N TYR A 158 5.80 9.42 11.04
CA TYR A 158 6.92 10.20 11.57
C TYR A 158 7.76 9.37 12.55
N GLN A 159 7.08 8.73 13.49
CA GLN A 159 7.71 7.83 14.46
C GLN A 159 8.30 6.59 13.77
N GLN A 160 7.56 5.97 12.84
CA GLN A 160 8.02 4.79 12.12
C GLN A 160 9.31 5.06 11.33
N ALA A 161 9.40 6.21 10.66
CA ALA A 161 10.58 6.63 9.92
C ALA A 161 11.80 6.80 10.81
N ILE A 162 11.63 7.33 12.03
CA ILE A 162 12.72 7.44 13.02
C ILE A 162 13.14 6.04 13.50
N GLN A 163 12.19 5.14 13.75
CA GLN A 163 12.49 3.76 14.16
C GLN A 163 13.26 3.00 13.08
N ASP A 164 12.84 3.14 11.82
CA ASP A 164 13.49 2.49 10.68
C ASP A 164 14.86 3.13 10.38
N ARG A 165 15.00 4.46 10.53
CA ARG A 165 16.27 5.18 10.41
C ARG A 165 17.28 4.71 11.46
N LEU A 166 16.83 4.49 12.70
CA LEU A 166 17.64 3.93 13.78
C LEU A 166 18.16 2.53 13.45
N ALA A 167 17.30 1.65 12.94
CA ALA A 167 17.70 0.31 12.54
C ALA A 167 18.77 0.34 11.44
N ILE A 168 18.63 1.25 10.47
CA ILE A 168 19.65 1.46 9.42
C ILE A 168 20.94 2.02 10.01
N ALA A 169 20.88 2.98 10.94
CA ALA A 169 22.06 3.50 11.65
C ALA A 169 22.81 2.40 12.41
N ASN A 170 22.08 1.47 13.02
CA ASN A 170 22.67 0.30 13.69
C ASN A 170 23.42 -0.59 12.70
N ARG A 171 22.81 -0.89 11.54
CA ARG A 171 23.47 -1.65 10.45
C ARG A 171 24.69 -0.92 9.86
N LEU A 172 24.69 0.41 9.88
CA LEU A 172 25.84 1.25 9.51
C LEU A 172 26.94 1.28 10.58
N ASN A 173 26.74 0.65 11.74
CA ASN A 173 27.59 0.74 12.93
C ASN A 173 27.83 2.20 13.38
N SER A 174 26.82 3.06 13.21
CA SER A 174 26.91 4.47 13.63
C SER A 174 26.22 4.69 14.96
N ASN A 175 26.95 4.42 16.05
CA ASN A 175 26.41 4.47 17.41
C ASN A 175 25.84 5.87 17.77
N ALA A 176 26.48 6.95 17.29
CA ALA A 176 26.02 8.31 17.55
C ALA A 176 24.63 8.57 16.95
N LEU A 177 24.40 8.13 15.70
CA LEU A 177 23.13 8.29 15.01
C LEU A 177 22.03 7.42 15.65
N VAL A 178 22.38 6.20 16.08
CA VAL A 178 21.44 5.34 16.84
C VAL A 178 20.99 6.02 18.13
N ARG A 179 21.89 6.64 18.88
CA ARG A 179 21.54 7.39 20.11
C ARG A 179 20.65 8.59 19.84
N GLU A 180 20.96 9.37 18.80
CA GLU A 180 20.17 10.53 18.40
C GLU A 180 18.71 10.13 18.14
N ASP A 181 18.51 9.10 17.31
CA ASP A 181 17.17 8.61 16.99
C ASP A 181 16.46 8.00 18.19
N TYR A 182 17.17 7.25 19.04
CA TYR A 182 16.58 6.66 20.24
C TYR A 182 16.10 7.73 21.21
N GLN A 183 16.89 8.79 21.41
CA GLN A 183 16.50 9.92 22.26
C GLN A 183 15.27 10.64 21.70
N ARG A 184 15.20 10.83 20.39
CA ARG A 184 14.04 11.41 19.72
C ARG A 184 12.79 10.55 19.93
N LEU A 185 12.90 9.23 19.87
CA LEU A 185 11.77 8.32 20.14
C LEU A 185 11.29 8.39 21.58
N ILE A 186 12.18 8.53 22.56
CA ILE A 186 11.80 8.75 23.96
C ILE A 186 11.00 10.04 24.09
N THR A 187 11.43 11.13 23.44
CA THR A 187 10.71 12.42 23.52
C THR A 187 9.32 12.41 22.90
N LEU A 188 9.03 11.47 22.00
CA LEU A 188 7.71 11.34 21.37
C LEU A 188 6.68 10.63 22.26
N ASP A 189 7.11 9.92 23.31
CA ASP A 189 6.26 9.23 24.31
C ASP A 189 5.14 8.34 23.73
N LYS A 190 5.43 7.65 22.61
CA LYS A 190 4.48 6.78 21.89
C LYS A 190 4.87 5.30 21.91
N GLY A 191 5.73 4.92 22.85
CA GLY A 191 6.26 3.56 22.97
C GLY A 191 7.35 3.24 21.93
N ILE A 192 8.25 2.32 22.30
CA ILE A 192 9.37 1.89 21.48
C ILE A 192 9.20 0.38 21.19
N PRO A 193 9.15 -0.04 19.91
CA PRO A 193 9.10 -1.45 19.53
C PRO A 193 10.36 -2.21 19.93
N ASP A 194 10.26 -3.53 20.09
CA ASP A 194 11.37 -4.36 20.59
C ASP A 194 12.57 -4.38 19.64
N TYR A 195 12.36 -4.44 18.32
CA TYR A 195 13.48 -4.39 17.35
C TYR A 195 14.33 -3.11 17.47
N VAL A 196 13.72 -2.00 17.91
CA VAL A 196 14.43 -0.73 18.13
C VAL A 196 15.23 -0.78 19.43
N LYS A 197 14.66 -1.38 20.48
CA LYS A 197 15.37 -1.60 21.74
C LYS A 197 16.57 -2.53 21.54
N GLU A 198 16.40 -3.60 20.76
CA GLU A 198 17.48 -4.53 20.39
C GLU A 198 18.60 -3.79 19.65
N ALA A 199 18.27 -3.03 18.60
CA ALA A 199 19.27 -2.25 17.86
C ALA A 199 20.02 -1.24 18.73
N TYR A 200 19.35 -0.65 19.72
CA TYR A 200 19.97 0.21 20.72
C TYR A 200 20.86 -0.58 21.70
N ALA A 201 20.41 -1.73 22.18
CA ALA A 201 21.17 -2.61 23.07
C ALA A 201 22.47 -3.12 22.40
N ASP A 202 22.40 -3.53 21.13
CA ASP A 202 23.57 -3.90 20.33
C ASP A 202 24.61 -2.77 20.27
N THR A 203 24.12 -1.54 20.13
CA THR A 203 24.96 -0.34 20.14
C THR A 203 25.68 -0.18 21.47
N LEU A 204 24.98 -0.33 22.60
CA LEU A 204 25.57 -0.27 23.93
C LEU A 204 26.63 -1.38 24.15
N LEU A 205 26.36 -2.60 23.66
CA LEU A 205 27.30 -3.72 23.75
C LEU A 205 28.59 -3.47 22.96
N ARG A 206 28.49 -2.91 21.74
CA ARG A 206 29.68 -2.53 20.94
C ARG A 206 30.55 -1.52 21.66
N GLU A 207 29.94 -0.51 22.29
CA GLU A 207 30.68 0.52 23.02
C GLU A 207 31.32 -0.03 24.28
N GLY A 208 30.56 -0.79 25.08
CA GLY A 208 31.09 -1.46 26.27
C GLY A 208 32.22 -2.45 25.96
N SER A 209 32.22 -3.04 24.76
CA SER A 209 33.30 -3.92 24.29
C SER A 209 34.54 -3.15 23.83
N ALA A 210 34.38 -2.00 23.18
CA ALA A 210 35.50 -1.14 22.78
C ALA A 210 36.28 -0.61 23.99
N PHE A 211 35.59 -0.24 25.08
CA PHE A 211 36.23 0.19 26.33
C PHE A 211 36.97 -0.94 27.07
N LYS A 212 36.68 -2.22 26.77
CA LYS A 212 37.40 -3.38 27.34
C LYS A 212 38.63 -3.82 26.51
N ALA A 213 38.77 -3.30 25.29
CA ALA A 213 39.87 -3.63 24.38
C ALA A 213 40.90 -2.49 24.25
N SER A 214 40.81 -1.47 25.11
CA SER A 214 41.69 -0.30 25.15
C SER A 214 42.74 -0.44 26.25
#